data_AF-A0A6B3TN71-F1
#
_entry.id   AF-A0A6B3TN71-F1
#
_cell.length_a   1.000
_cell.length_b   1.000
_cell.length_c   1.000
_cell.angle_alpha   90.00
_cell.angle_beta   90.00
_cell.angle_gamma   90.00
#
_symmetry.space_group_name_H-M   'P 1'
#
loop_
_entity.id
_entity.type
_entity.pdbx_description
1 polymer ?
#
loop_
_entity_poly.entity_id
_entity_poly.type
_entity_poly.pdbx_seq_one_letter_code
_entity_poly.pdbx_strand_id
1 'polypeptide(L)' 'MLSNIGVPGLILILVLALIIFGPNKLPEIGRAFGRSIREFKNAADGITNDIKNEIKEEIKESNKEKV' A
#
# COMPACT_ATOMS: atom_id res chain seq x y z
N MET A 1 -17.19 4.01 -27.20
CA MET A 1 -17.32 5.49 -27.11
C MET A 1 -16.49 6.06 -25.95
N LEU A 2 -16.57 5.49 -24.72
CA LEU A 2 -15.75 5.97 -23.59
C LEU A 2 -14.24 5.66 -23.70
N SER A 3 -13.84 4.56 -24.33
CA SER A 3 -12.41 4.22 -24.50
C SER A 3 -11.64 5.18 -25.43
N ASN A 4 -12.35 5.97 -26.25
CA ASN A 4 -11.74 6.99 -27.13
C ASN A 4 -11.45 8.31 -26.40
N ILE A 5 -11.91 8.44 -25.16
CA ILE A 5 -11.76 9.67 -24.37
C ILE A 5 -10.34 9.77 -23.78
N GLY A 6 -9.65 8.64 -23.62
CA GLY A 6 -8.23 8.55 -23.29
C GLY A 6 -7.78 9.42 -22.10
N VAL A 7 -6.48 9.75 -22.10
CA VAL A 7 -5.88 10.70 -21.15
C VAL A 7 -6.59 12.08 -21.16
N PRO A 8 -7.02 12.64 -22.32
CA PRO A 8 -7.67 13.96 -22.34
C PRO A 8 -8.94 14.07 -21.48
N GLY A 9 -9.85 13.09 -21.51
CA GLY A 9 -11.04 13.20 -20.66
C GLY A 9 -10.79 12.84 -19.20
N LEU A 10 -9.76 12.06 -18.89
CA LEU A 10 -9.32 11.91 -17.50
C LEU A 10 -8.85 13.25 -16.94
N ILE A 11 -8.12 14.05 -17.72
CA ILE A 11 -7.72 15.41 -17.34
C ILE A 11 -8.95 16.30 -17.13
N LEU A 12 -9.97 16.23 -18.01
CA LEU A 12 -11.20 17.01 -17.85
C LEU A 12 -11.92 16.71 -16.53
N ILE A 13 -12.06 15.42 -16.20
CA ILE A 13 -12.65 14.99 -14.93
C ILE A 13 -11.81 15.47 -13.74
N LEU A 14 -10.49 15.39 -13.85
CA LEU A 14 -9.55 15.83 -12.83
C LEU A 14 -9.69 17.34 -12.60
N VAL A 15 -9.77 18.17 -13.64
CA VAL A 15 -10.04 19.60 -13.53
C VAL A 15 -11.37 19.88 -12.82
N LEU A 16 -12.45 19.17 -13.19
CA LEU A 16 -13.74 19.33 -12.54
C LEU A 16 -13.68 18.98 -11.04
N ALA A 17 -12.98 17.90 -10.71
CA ALA A 17 -12.72 17.50 -9.32
C ALA A 17 -11.87 18.54 -8.57
N LEU A 18 -10.85 19.13 -9.21
CA LEU A 18 -10.03 20.19 -8.62
C LEU A 18 -10.83 21.47 -8.36
N ILE A 19 -11.84 21.78 -9.17
CA ILE A 19 -12.73 22.93 -8.93
C ILE A 19 -13.60 22.68 -7.69
N ILE A 20 -14.14 21.47 -7.53
CA ILE A 20 -15.01 21.11 -6.40
C ILE A 20 -14.21 20.96 -5.10
N PHE A 21 -13.10 20.22 -5.15
CA PHE A 21 -12.33 19.84 -3.96
C PHE A 21 -11.14 20.76 -3.69
N GLY A 22 -10.65 21.48 -4.69
CA GLY A 22 -9.44 22.31 -4.62
C GLY A 22 -8.16 21.53 -4.97
N PRO A 23 -7.16 22.17 -5.60
CA PRO A 23 -5.92 21.51 -6.02
C PRO A 23 -5.01 21.08 -4.88
N ASN A 24 -5.15 21.68 -3.70
CA ASN A 24 -4.36 21.33 -2.52
C ASN A 24 -4.91 20.09 -1.80
N LYS A 25 -6.20 19.77 -1.98
CA LYS A 25 -6.89 18.71 -1.22
C LYS A 25 -6.52 17.31 -1.68
N LEU A 26 -6.39 17.10 -3.00
CA LEU A 26 -6.00 15.78 -3.54
C LEU A 26 -4.59 15.36 -3.11
N PRO A 27 -3.54 16.21 -3.20
CA PRO A 27 -2.21 15.89 -2.67
C PRO A 27 -2.19 15.68 -1.15
N GLU A 28 -2.98 16.45 -0.40
CA GLU A 28 -3.06 16.32 1.05
C GLU A 28 -3.64 14.97 1.47
N ILE A 29 -4.76 14.56 0.87
CA ILE A 29 -5.38 13.24 1.08
C ILE A 29 -4.41 12.13 0.64
N GLY A 30 -3.78 12.28 -0.53
CA GLY A 30 -2.79 11.31 -1.01
C GLY A 30 -1.60 11.14 -0.08
N ARG A 31 -1.09 12.23 0.52
CA ARG A 31 -0.02 12.17 1.53
C ARG A 31 -0.48 11.48 2.81
N ALA A 32 -1.68 11.79 3.30
CA ALA A 32 -2.23 11.16 4.50
C ALA A 32 -2.44 9.66 4.28
N PHE A 33 -3.13 9.29 3.20
CA PHE A 33 -3.39 7.91 2.82
C PHE A 33 -2.10 7.13 2.53
N GLY A 34 -1.13 7.76 1.85
CA GLY A 34 0.17 7.17 1.57
C GLY A 34 0.98 6.84 2.83
N ARG A 35 0.91 7.69 3.86
CA ARG A 35 1.51 7.38 5.17
C ARG A 35 0.83 6.16 5.81
N SER A 36 -0.51 6.13 5.82
CA SER A 36 -1.26 4.99 6.36
C SER A 36 -0.95 3.68 5.64
N ILE A 37 -0.90 3.68 4.30
CA ILE A 37 -0.50 2.50 3.53
C ILE A 37 0.93 2.07 3.86
N ARG A 38 1.86 3.03 3.99
CA ARG A 38 3.26 2.71 4.30
C ARG A 38 3.40 2.08 5.69
N GLU A 39 2.72 2.64 6.69
CA GLU A 39 2.70 2.09 8.05
C GLU A 39 2.06 0.70 8.08
N PHE A 40 0.93 0.52 7.38
CA PHE A 40 0.28 -0.78 7.25
C PHE A 40 1.21 -1.82 6.60
N LYS A 41 1.91 -1.44 5.52
CA LYS A 41 2.88 -2.32 4.85
C LYS A 41 4.01 -2.73 5.80
N ASN A 42 4.58 -1.77 6.52
CA ASN A 42 5.66 -2.04 7.45
C ASN A 42 5.21 -2.98 8.59
N ALA A 43 4.00 -2.80 9.11
CA ALA A 43 3.43 -3.68 10.13
C ALA A 43 3.21 -5.10 9.59
N ALA A 44 2.64 -5.22 8.39
CA ALA A 44 2.43 -6.51 7.73
C ALA A 44 3.76 -7.25 7.43
N ASP A 45 4.77 -6.51 6.98
CA ASP A 45 6.12 -7.02 6.74
C ASP A 45 6.77 -7.50 8.06
N GLY A 46 6.61 -6.74 9.15
CA GLY A 46 7.09 -7.12 10.48
C GLY A 46 6.52 -8.46 10.94
N ILE A 47 5.19 -8.59 10.93
CA ILE A 47 4.48 -9.82 11.32
C ILE A 47 4.93 -11.02 10.47
N THR A 48 5.07 -10.81 9.15
CA THR A 48 5.51 -11.88 8.25
C THR A 48 6.92 -12.36 8.58
N ASN A 49 7.83 -11.43 8.90
CA ASN A 49 9.20 -11.76 9.27
C ASN A 49 9.27 -12.46 10.64
N ASP A 50 8.48 -12.02 11.61
CA ASP A 50 8.42 -12.63 12.95
C ASP A 50 7.94 -14.08 12.86
N ILE A 51 6.84 -14.34 12.16
CA ILE A 51 6.32 -15.69 11.90
C ILE A 51 7.38 -16.55 11.18
N LYS A 52 8.04 -15.99 10.16
CA LYS A 52 9.07 -16.71 9.40
C LYS A 52 10.28 -17.07 10.27
N ASN A 53 10.66 -16.20 11.20
CA ASN A 53 11.76 -16.44 12.12
C ASN A 53 11.38 -17.50 13.16
N GLU A 54 10.17 -17.43 13.72
CA GLU A 54 9.65 -18.38 14.69
C GLU A 54 9.59 -19.82 14.11
N ILE A 55 9.03 -19.97 12.91
CA ILE A 55 9.01 -21.25 12.18
C ILE A 55 10.43 -21.76 11.90
N LYS A 56 11.37 -20.86 11.58
CA LYS A 56 12.76 -21.24 11.26
C LYS A 56 13.53 -21.71 12.50
N GLU A 57 13.24 -21.15 13.66
CA GLU A 57 13.80 -21.60 14.93
C GLU A 57 13.15 -22.93 15.39
N GLU A 58 11.83 -23.11 15.25
CA GLU A 58 11.17 -24.41 15.52
C GLU A 58 11.73 -25.57 14.67
N ILE A 59 11.97 -25.32 13.38
CA ILE A 59 12.55 -26.31 12.46
C ILE A 59 14.01 -26.63 12.84
N LYS A 60 14.78 -25.66 13.32
CA LYS A 60 16.15 -25.91 13.81
C LYS A 60 16.15 -26.75 15.08
N GLU A 61 15.27 -26.44 16.04
CA GLU A 61 15.16 -27.16 17.31
C GLU A 61 14.75 -28.62 17.06
N SER A 62 13.73 -28.82 16.21
CA SER A 62 13.25 -30.16 15.81
C SER A 62 14.30 -31.03 15.12
N ASN A 63 15.25 -30.41 14.39
CA ASN A 63 16.34 -31.14 13.73
C ASN A 63 17.50 -31.47 14.69
N LYS A 64 17.66 -30.72 15.78
CA LYS A 64 18.67 -30.99 16.81
C LYS A 64 18.29 -32.15 17.72
N GLU A 65 16.99 -32.34 17.97
CA GLU A 65 16.48 -33.36 18.88
C GLU A 65 16.41 -34.77 18.23
N LYS A 66 16.56 -34.86 16.90
CA LYS A 66 16.56 -36.12 16.14
C LYS A 66 17.96 -36.68 15.83
N VAL A 67 19.03 -36.04 16.29
CA VAL A 67 20.44 -36.47 16.13
C VAL A 67 21.01 -36.85 17.49
#